data_AF-A0A1M3FXH5-F1
#
_entry.id   AF-A0A1M3FXH5-F1
#
_cell.length_a   1.000
_cell.length_b   1.000
_cell.length_c   1.000
_cell.angle_alpha   90.00
_cell.angle_beta   90.00
_cell.angle_gamma   90.00
#
_symmetry.space_group_name_H-M   'P 1'
#
loop_
_entity.id
_entity.type
_entity.pdbx_description
1 polymer ?
#
loop_
_entity_poly.entity_id
_entity_poly.type
_entity_poly.pdbx_seq_one_letter_code
_entity_poly.pdbx_strand_id
1 'polypeptide(L)'
;MRNPKWHRDEIILALDLYFDPKRGSIDDKNRRIIELSKLLNKLPIFSDRPDQERFRNPNGVTLKLSNFLALDPNYHGKGMTSSSQLDKIVFNEFSGDREKLHRIANNIREIANDARLISQLRTVEEDDQTVNDSVIEGQTLYRLHKVVERDSRIIRKKKEQVFGQLGKLACEACSFEFQAYYGEIGYGFIECHHRTPLASFKANTKTTLDDLALVCSNCHRMLHRKIDTLTVDHLRTLIKKNRRPPIN
;
A
#
# COMPACT_ATOMS: atom_id res chain seq x y z
N MET A 1 18.88 -20.18 -11.77
CA MET A 1 17.96 -20.02 -10.61
C MET A 1 16.56 -19.65 -11.11
N ARG A 2 15.49 -19.96 -10.36
CA ARG A 2 14.11 -19.63 -10.75
C ARG A 2 13.82 -18.18 -10.34
N ASN A 3 13.19 -17.40 -11.23
CA ASN A 3 12.73 -16.05 -10.89
C ASN A 3 11.78 -16.08 -9.68
N PRO A 4 11.84 -15.09 -8.77
CA PRO A 4 10.91 -15.01 -7.65
C PRO A 4 9.48 -14.81 -8.14
N LYS A 5 8.52 -15.17 -7.28
CA LYS A 5 7.08 -15.01 -7.54
C LYS A 5 6.75 -13.54 -7.82
N TRP A 6 5.70 -13.30 -8.61
CA TRP A 6 5.20 -11.94 -8.85
C TRP A 6 4.68 -11.32 -7.56
N HIS A 7 5.17 -10.12 -7.25
CA HIS A 7 4.71 -9.32 -6.14
C HIS A 7 3.43 -8.56 -6.52
N ARG A 8 2.62 -8.19 -5.52
CA ARG A 8 1.35 -7.49 -5.73
C ARG A 8 1.51 -6.20 -6.55
N ASP A 9 2.49 -5.36 -6.23
CA ASP A 9 2.81 -4.12 -6.98
C ASP A 9 3.10 -4.38 -8.45
N GLU A 10 3.81 -5.46 -8.76
CA GLU A 10 4.13 -5.83 -10.13
C GLU A 10 2.87 -6.27 -10.90
N ILE A 11 1.96 -6.98 -10.22
CA ILE A 11 0.68 -7.40 -10.77
C ILE A 11 -0.22 -6.18 -11.00
N ILE A 12 -0.26 -5.22 -10.06
CA ILE A 12 -1.00 -3.96 -10.21
C ILE A 12 -0.53 -3.18 -11.45
N LEU A 13 0.78 -3.00 -11.62
CA LEU A 13 1.33 -2.29 -12.78
C LEU A 13 1.04 -3.03 -14.11
N ALA A 14 1.12 -4.37 -14.10
CA ALA A 14 0.80 -5.19 -15.26
C ALA A 14 -0.68 -5.15 -15.59
N LEU A 15 -1.55 -5.17 -14.59
CA LEU A 15 -3.00 -5.13 -14.74
C LEU A 15 -3.48 -3.76 -15.23
N ASP A 16 -2.85 -2.67 -14.76
CA ASP A 16 -3.14 -1.33 -15.28
C ASP A 16 -2.77 -1.21 -16.76
N LEU A 17 -1.61 -1.74 -17.18
CA LEU A 17 -1.27 -1.81 -18.61
C LEU A 17 -2.25 -2.71 -19.39
N TYR A 18 -2.72 -3.80 -18.77
CA TYR A 18 -3.69 -4.70 -19.39
C TYR A 18 -5.01 -3.99 -19.72
N PHE A 19 -5.56 -3.20 -18.80
CA PHE A 19 -6.81 -2.48 -19.01
C PHE A 19 -6.67 -1.18 -19.83
N ASP A 20 -5.45 -0.74 -20.14
CA ASP A 20 -5.21 0.47 -20.92
C ASP A 20 -5.72 0.30 -22.38
N PRO A 21 -6.67 1.13 -22.85
CA PRO A 21 -7.20 1.05 -24.22
C PRO A 21 -6.13 1.25 -25.30
N LYS A 22 -5.05 1.97 -24.98
CA LYS A 22 -3.91 2.26 -25.85
C LYS A 22 -2.76 1.27 -25.66
N ARG A 23 -2.97 0.14 -24.98
CA ARG A 23 -1.93 -0.87 -24.73
C ARG A 23 -1.32 -1.39 -26.03
N GLY A 24 -2.14 -1.70 -27.03
CA GLY A 24 -1.73 -2.42 -28.24
C GLY A 24 -1.72 -3.96 -28.07
N SER A 25 -0.98 -4.63 -28.93
CA SER A 25 -0.83 -6.10 -28.97
C SER A 25 -0.07 -6.65 -27.75
N ILE A 26 -0.40 -7.87 -27.32
CA ILE A 26 0.27 -8.53 -26.19
C ILE A 26 1.42 -9.37 -26.76
N ASP A 27 2.55 -8.71 -27.01
CA ASP A 27 3.78 -9.33 -27.49
C ASP A 27 5.02 -8.61 -26.93
N ASP A 28 6.17 -9.27 -26.99
CA ASP A 28 7.44 -8.80 -26.43
C ASP A 28 8.08 -7.63 -27.19
N LYS A 29 7.59 -7.32 -28.40
CA LYS A 29 8.03 -6.17 -29.22
C LYS A 29 7.21 -4.91 -28.93
N ASN A 30 6.08 -5.03 -28.24
CA ASN A 30 5.28 -3.87 -27.87
C ASN A 30 6.08 -2.92 -26.95
N ARG A 31 6.26 -1.68 -27.41
CA ARG A 31 7.00 -0.63 -26.69
C ARG A 31 6.53 -0.44 -25.25
N ARG A 32 5.21 -0.50 -24.98
CA ARG A 32 4.64 -0.29 -23.64
C ARG A 32 4.92 -1.48 -22.71
N ILE A 33 4.98 -2.70 -23.25
CA ILE A 33 5.40 -3.89 -22.51
C ILE A 33 6.89 -3.81 -22.17
N ILE A 34 7.72 -3.33 -23.10
CA ILE A 34 9.15 -3.07 -22.87
C ILE A 34 9.35 -2.00 -21.80
N GLU A 35 8.59 -0.89 -21.85
CA GLU A 35 8.62 0.17 -20.84
C GLU A 35 8.22 -0.35 -19.46
N LEU A 36 7.15 -1.15 -19.37
CA LEU A 36 6.74 -1.79 -18.13
C LEU A 36 7.82 -2.74 -17.59
N SER A 37 8.44 -3.55 -18.45
CA SER A 37 9.55 -4.42 -18.06
C SER A 37 10.71 -3.63 -17.42
N LYS A 38 11.08 -2.49 -18.01
CA LYS A 38 12.10 -1.59 -17.45
C LYS A 38 11.68 -1.01 -16.10
N LEU A 39 10.41 -0.64 -15.95
CA LEU A 39 9.86 -0.11 -14.70
C LEU A 39 9.87 -1.17 -13.58
N LEU A 40 9.41 -2.39 -13.87
CA LEU A 40 9.42 -3.49 -12.89
C LEU A 40 10.83 -3.76 -12.37
N ASN A 41 11.82 -3.67 -13.26
CA ASN A 41 13.24 -3.77 -12.93
C ASN A 41 13.78 -2.58 -12.12
N LYS A 42 13.04 -1.50 -11.89
CA LYS A 42 13.44 -0.39 -11.01
C LYS A 42 12.84 -0.48 -9.61
N LEU A 43 11.83 -1.32 -9.41
CA LEU A 43 11.12 -1.38 -8.14
C LEU A 43 12.04 -1.81 -6.98
N PRO A 44 11.92 -1.18 -5.80
CA PRO A 44 12.72 -1.51 -4.61
C PRO A 44 12.22 -2.75 -3.87
N ILE A 45 11.57 -3.70 -4.56
CA ILE A 45 10.90 -4.86 -3.95
C ILE A 45 11.91 -5.99 -3.70
N PHE A 46 12.74 -6.31 -4.69
CA PHE A 46 13.71 -7.41 -4.60
C PHE A 46 15.14 -6.87 -4.52
N SER A 47 15.84 -7.26 -3.46
CA SER A 47 17.27 -7.03 -3.26
C SER A 47 18.13 -8.01 -4.07
N ASP A 48 17.69 -9.27 -4.20
CA ASP A 48 18.35 -10.29 -5.01
C ASP A 48 17.61 -10.51 -6.34
N ARG A 49 18.37 -10.47 -7.44
CA ARG A 49 17.87 -10.67 -8.80
C ARG A 49 18.64 -11.83 -9.40
N PRO A 50 18.11 -13.06 -9.30
CA PRO A 50 18.87 -14.27 -9.62
C PRO A 50 19.28 -14.38 -11.10
N ASP A 51 18.66 -13.60 -11.99
CA ASP A 51 19.00 -13.52 -13.42
C ASP A 51 18.52 -12.17 -14.00
N GLN A 52 19.44 -11.24 -14.30
CA GLN A 52 19.08 -9.90 -14.81
C GLN A 52 18.47 -9.93 -16.22
N GLU A 53 18.75 -10.95 -17.03
CA GLU A 53 18.21 -11.07 -18.39
C GLU A 53 16.78 -11.65 -18.39
N ARG A 54 16.50 -12.56 -17.45
CA ARG A 54 15.21 -13.23 -17.34
C ARG A 54 14.26 -12.56 -16.36
N PHE A 55 14.75 -11.76 -15.41
CA PHE A 55 13.91 -11.15 -14.40
C PHE A 55 13.02 -10.05 -14.97
N ARG A 56 11.70 -10.27 -14.92
CA ARG A 56 10.66 -9.33 -15.38
C ARG A 56 10.95 -8.73 -16.77
N ASN A 57 11.53 -9.53 -17.66
CA ASN A 57 11.80 -9.14 -19.04
C ASN A 57 10.49 -9.02 -19.87
N PRO A 58 10.52 -8.47 -21.09
CA PRO A 58 9.30 -8.27 -21.90
C PRO A 58 8.49 -9.56 -22.11
N ASN A 59 9.16 -10.69 -22.35
CA ASN A 59 8.49 -12.00 -22.46
C ASN A 59 7.74 -12.40 -21.19
N GLY A 60 8.33 -12.19 -20.01
CA GLY A 60 7.68 -12.45 -18.74
C GLY A 60 6.45 -11.56 -18.50
N VAL A 61 6.51 -10.30 -18.93
CA VAL A 61 5.39 -9.36 -18.88
C VAL A 61 4.28 -9.79 -19.84
N THR A 62 4.61 -10.15 -21.09
CA THR A 62 3.68 -10.70 -22.07
C THR A 62 2.94 -11.91 -21.50
N LEU A 63 3.67 -12.86 -20.94
CA LEU A 63 3.08 -14.05 -20.30
C LEU A 63 2.14 -13.68 -19.15
N LYS A 64 2.50 -12.68 -18.34
CA LYS A 64 1.64 -12.20 -17.25
C LYS A 64 0.34 -11.59 -17.80
N LEU A 65 0.40 -10.74 -18.82
CA LEU A 65 -0.78 -10.16 -19.46
C LEU A 65 -1.67 -11.24 -20.08
N SER A 66 -1.07 -12.27 -20.70
CA SER A 66 -1.80 -13.42 -21.23
C SER A 66 -2.53 -14.22 -20.15
N ASN A 67 -1.98 -14.30 -18.93
CA ASN A 67 -2.69 -14.91 -17.80
C ASN A 67 -3.95 -14.12 -17.40
N PHE A 68 -3.96 -12.80 -17.55
CA PHE A 68 -5.16 -11.99 -17.27
C PHE A 68 -6.27 -12.20 -18.29
N LEU A 69 -5.94 -12.52 -19.54
CA LEU A 69 -6.95 -12.90 -20.55
C LEU A 69 -7.79 -14.10 -20.10
N ALA A 70 -7.22 -15.02 -19.32
CA ALA A 70 -7.96 -16.15 -18.77
C ALA A 70 -8.88 -15.77 -17.59
N LEU A 71 -8.68 -14.58 -17.00
CA LEU A 71 -9.48 -14.06 -15.89
C LEU A 71 -10.55 -13.06 -16.35
N ASP A 72 -10.36 -12.40 -17.50
CA ASP A 72 -11.27 -11.38 -18.00
C ASP A 72 -12.56 -12.01 -18.58
N PRO A 73 -13.73 -11.77 -17.95
CA PRO A 73 -15.00 -12.29 -18.45
C PRO A 73 -15.38 -11.75 -19.84
N ASN A 74 -14.80 -10.63 -20.26
CA ASN A 74 -15.06 -10.01 -21.57
C ASN A 74 -14.17 -10.58 -22.68
N TYR A 75 -13.25 -11.49 -22.36
CA TYR A 75 -12.37 -12.12 -23.33
C TYR A 75 -12.90 -13.50 -23.73
N HIS A 76 -13.23 -13.67 -25.01
CA HIS A 76 -13.84 -14.90 -25.54
C HIS A 76 -12.85 -15.89 -26.17
N GLY A 77 -11.54 -15.65 -26.08
CA GLY A 77 -10.51 -16.55 -26.60
C GLY A 77 -10.11 -17.66 -25.62
N LYS A 78 -9.33 -18.65 -26.08
CA LYS A 78 -8.68 -19.63 -25.18
C LYS A 78 -7.56 -18.93 -24.39
N GLY A 79 -7.85 -18.53 -23.17
CA GLY A 79 -6.82 -18.09 -22.21
C GLY A 79 -5.91 -19.24 -21.77
N MET A 80 -4.69 -18.93 -21.31
CA MET A 80 -3.80 -19.92 -20.70
C MET A 80 -4.26 -20.31 -19.28
N THR A 81 -4.09 -21.58 -18.90
CA THR A 81 -4.60 -22.20 -17.66
C THR A 81 -3.85 -21.82 -16.37
N SER A 82 -2.97 -20.81 -16.39
CA SER A 82 -1.93 -20.59 -15.36
C SER A 82 -1.97 -19.23 -14.65
N SER A 83 -3.15 -18.73 -14.28
CA SER A 83 -3.27 -17.57 -13.37
C SER A 83 -2.94 -17.98 -11.93
N SER A 84 -2.07 -17.24 -11.24
CA SER A 84 -1.81 -17.48 -9.81
C SER A 84 -2.99 -17.04 -8.92
N GLN A 85 -3.05 -17.51 -7.67
CA GLN A 85 -4.07 -17.04 -6.71
C GLN A 85 -3.99 -15.52 -6.49
N LEU A 86 -2.78 -14.97 -6.42
CA LEU A 86 -2.59 -13.53 -6.27
C LEU A 86 -3.08 -12.75 -7.51
N ASP A 87 -2.88 -13.30 -8.71
CA ASP A 87 -3.43 -12.70 -9.93
C ASP A 87 -4.96 -12.60 -9.86
N LYS A 88 -5.63 -13.66 -9.41
CA LYS A 88 -7.10 -13.68 -9.24
C LYS A 88 -7.57 -12.65 -8.22
N ILE A 89 -6.89 -12.56 -7.07
CA ILE A 89 -7.22 -11.61 -6.01
C ILE A 89 -7.12 -10.17 -6.53
N VAL A 90 -5.97 -9.80 -7.11
CA VAL A 90 -5.74 -8.45 -7.63
C VAL A 90 -6.67 -8.15 -8.81
N PHE A 91 -6.88 -9.11 -9.71
CA PHE A 91 -7.79 -8.93 -10.84
C PHE A 91 -9.23 -8.66 -10.35
N ASN A 92 -9.76 -9.48 -9.45
CA ASN A 92 -11.12 -9.33 -8.92
C ASN A 92 -11.29 -8.05 -8.11
N GLU A 93 -10.24 -7.61 -7.41
CA GLU A 93 -10.27 -6.37 -6.63
C GLU A 93 -10.44 -5.13 -7.52
N PHE A 94 -9.85 -5.13 -8.70
CA PHE A 94 -9.77 -3.95 -9.57
C PHE A 94 -10.61 -4.04 -10.84
N SER A 95 -11.17 -5.20 -11.18
CA SER A 95 -12.00 -5.37 -12.38
C SER A 95 -13.22 -4.45 -12.37
N GLY A 96 -13.77 -4.15 -11.19
CA GLY A 96 -14.88 -3.23 -10.98
C GLY A 96 -14.50 -1.77 -10.70
N ASP A 97 -13.22 -1.45 -10.49
CA ASP A 97 -12.76 -0.09 -10.16
C ASP A 97 -11.39 0.19 -10.82
N ARG A 98 -11.44 0.48 -12.12
CA ARG A 98 -10.27 0.76 -12.94
C ARG A 98 -9.61 2.11 -12.60
N GLU A 99 -10.38 3.06 -12.11
CA GLU A 99 -9.83 4.36 -11.69
C GLU A 99 -8.94 4.21 -10.46
N LYS A 100 -9.37 3.42 -9.46
CA LYS A 100 -8.55 3.09 -8.31
C LYS A 100 -7.29 2.33 -8.70
N LEU A 101 -7.40 1.34 -9.60
CA LEU A 101 -6.24 0.63 -10.14
C LEU A 101 -5.22 1.60 -10.75
N HIS A 102 -5.69 2.47 -11.64
CA HIS A 102 -4.84 3.42 -12.34
C HIS A 102 -4.16 4.39 -11.39
N ARG A 103 -4.88 4.88 -10.37
CA ARG A 103 -4.31 5.74 -9.33
C ARG A 103 -3.18 5.04 -8.57
N ILE A 104 -3.41 3.82 -8.09
CA ILE A 104 -2.41 3.06 -7.34
C ILE A 104 -1.20 2.74 -8.25
N ALA A 105 -1.43 2.32 -9.49
CA ALA A 105 -0.37 2.06 -10.45
C ALA A 105 0.48 3.31 -10.74
N ASN A 106 -0.14 4.49 -10.86
CA ASN A 106 0.58 5.75 -11.03
C ASN A 106 1.40 6.13 -9.80
N ASN A 107 0.89 5.91 -8.58
CA ASN A 107 1.68 6.11 -7.37
C ASN A 107 2.93 5.23 -7.36
N ILE A 108 2.78 3.94 -7.69
CA ILE A 108 3.92 3.02 -7.78
C ILE A 108 4.92 3.50 -8.86
N ARG A 109 4.44 3.99 -10.01
CA ARG A 109 5.29 4.57 -11.07
C ARG A 109 6.06 5.80 -10.60
N GLU A 110 5.41 6.71 -9.89
CA GLU A 110 6.05 7.92 -9.37
C GLU A 110 7.16 7.55 -8.38
N ILE A 111 6.88 6.64 -7.43
CA ILE A 111 7.88 6.15 -6.47
C ILE A 111 9.05 5.47 -7.17
N ALA A 112 8.77 4.61 -8.16
CA ALA A 112 9.79 3.88 -8.90
C ALA A 112 10.71 4.81 -9.75
N ASN A 113 10.29 6.04 -10.00
CA ASN A 113 11.08 7.04 -10.73
C ASN A 113 11.74 8.08 -9.80
N ASP A 114 11.44 8.09 -8.50
CA ASP A 114 12.09 8.95 -7.51
C ASP A 114 13.22 8.20 -6.77
N ALA A 115 14.46 8.51 -7.14
CA ALA A 115 15.64 7.89 -6.55
C ALA A 115 15.80 8.19 -5.05
N ARG A 116 15.32 9.35 -4.56
CA ARG A 116 15.39 9.72 -3.14
C ARG A 116 14.42 8.88 -2.33
N LEU A 117 13.18 8.72 -2.80
CA LEU A 117 12.18 7.86 -2.16
C LEU A 117 12.64 6.40 -2.17
N ILE A 118 13.16 5.90 -3.29
CA ILE A 118 13.71 4.52 -3.36
C ILE A 118 14.79 4.30 -2.30
N SER A 119 15.71 5.27 -2.12
CA SER A 119 16.76 5.19 -1.10
C SER A 119 16.17 5.10 0.32
N GLN A 120 15.17 5.95 0.63
CA GLN A 120 14.48 5.93 1.92
C GLN A 120 13.69 4.63 2.16
N LEU A 121 13.07 4.07 1.13
CA LEU A 121 12.29 2.83 1.27
C LEU A 121 13.18 1.61 1.49
N ARG A 122 14.46 1.65 1.08
CA ARG A 122 15.42 0.57 1.31
C ARG A 122 15.95 0.51 2.74
N THR A 123 15.85 1.61 3.51
CA THR A 123 16.30 1.64 4.91
C THR A 123 15.24 1.12 5.88
N VAL A 124 14.00 0.90 5.41
CA VAL A 124 12.95 0.28 6.20
C VAL A 124 13.14 -1.22 6.19
N GLU A 125 13.53 -1.80 7.34
CA GLU A 125 13.64 -3.24 7.51
C GLU A 125 12.31 -3.96 7.20
N GLU A 126 12.42 -5.09 6.51
CA GLU A 126 11.31 -6.00 6.30
C GLU A 126 10.97 -6.67 7.63
N ASP A 127 9.85 -6.27 8.26
CA ASP A 127 9.33 -7.02 9.41
C ASP A 127 8.77 -8.36 8.91
N ASP A 128 9.39 -9.44 9.35
CA ASP A 128 9.07 -10.84 9.03
C ASP A 128 7.59 -11.20 9.36
N GLN A 129 6.96 -10.45 10.28
CA GLN A 129 5.54 -10.62 10.64
C GLN A 129 4.54 -10.25 9.53
N THR A 130 4.96 -9.54 8.47
CA THR A 130 4.03 -9.03 7.45
C THR A 130 3.93 -9.86 6.18
N VAL A 131 4.69 -10.97 6.09
CA VAL A 131 4.68 -11.85 4.91
C VAL A 131 3.40 -12.69 4.82
N ASN A 132 2.68 -12.91 5.94
CA ASN A 132 1.49 -13.77 5.99
C ASN A 132 0.16 -13.08 6.34
N ASP A 133 0.18 -11.90 6.97
CA ASP A 133 -1.04 -11.21 7.39
C ASP A 133 -1.54 -10.28 6.28
N SER A 134 -2.19 -10.88 5.27
CA SER A 134 -3.17 -10.23 4.37
C SER A 134 -2.91 -8.74 4.07
N VAL A 135 -1.73 -8.40 3.54
CA VAL A 135 -1.47 -7.05 3.06
C VAL A 135 -2.24 -6.90 1.74
N ILE A 136 -3.45 -6.35 1.85
CA ILE A 136 -4.30 -5.96 0.72
C ILE A 136 -3.62 -4.81 -0.06
N GLU A 137 -2.52 -4.25 0.44
CA GLU A 137 -1.75 -3.22 -0.24
C GLU A 137 -0.37 -3.69 -0.70
N GLY A 138 0.15 -2.99 -1.69
CA GLY A 138 1.52 -3.09 -2.17
C GLY A 138 2.61 -2.86 -1.13
N GLN A 139 3.74 -3.56 -1.26
CA GLN A 139 4.89 -3.43 -0.35
C GLN A 139 5.52 -2.03 -0.45
N THR A 140 5.46 -1.39 -1.62
CA THR A 140 6.04 -0.05 -1.84
C THR A 140 5.28 1.02 -1.06
N LEU A 141 3.95 1.02 -1.15
CA LEU A 141 3.09 1.97 -0.42
C LEU A 141 3.15 1.73 1.09
N TYR A 142 3.15 0.45 1.51
CA TYR A 142 3.34 0.07 2.90
C TYR A 142 4.66 0.58 3.50
N ARG A 143 5.78 0.45 2.77
CA ARG A 143 7.07 0.96 3.23
C ARG A 143 7.04 2.49 3.36
N LEU A 144 6.37 3.22 2.47
CA LEU A 144 6.22 4.67 2.58
C LEU A 144 5.45 5.07 3.83
N HIS A 145 4.38 4.34 4.14
CA HIS A 145 3.60 4.52 5.36
C HIS A 145 4.49 4.40 6.61
N LYS A 146 5.28 3.32 6.69
CA LYS A 146 6.26 3.11 7.77
C LYS A 146 7.30 4.21 7.88
N VAL A 147 7.79 4.78 6.78
CA VAL A 147 8.76 5.89 6.83
C VAL A 147 8.18 7.08 7.57
N VAL A 148 6.94 7.46 7.24
CA VAL A 148 6.28 8.62 7.88
C VAL A 148 5.92 8.32 9.33
N GLU A 149 5.36 7.14 9.61
CA GLU A 149 5.00 6.73 10.98
C GLU A 149 6.21 6.64 11.92
N ARG A 150 7.43 6.57 11.37
CA ARG A 150 8.69 6.54 12.13
C ARG A 150 9.47 7.86 12.10
N ASP A 151 9.03 8.89 11.37
CA ASP A 151 9.70 10.20 11.39
C ASP A 151 9.38 10.94 12.69
N SER A 152 10.30 10.83 13.66
CA SER A 152 10.19 11.44 14.98
C SER A 152 9.95 12.96 14.95
N ARG A 153 10.42 13.66 13.91
CA ARG A 153 10.22 15.12 13.78
C ARG A 153 8.78 15.44 13.44
N ILE A 154 8.18 14.68 12.52
CA ILE A 154 6.78 14.87 12.11
C ILE A 154 5.84 14.48 13.26
N ILE A 155 6.13 13.34 13.91
CA ILE A 155 5.36 12.87 15.08
C ILE A 155 5.40 13.91 16.21
N ARG A 156 6.59 14.43 16.53
CA ARG A 156 6.74 15.47 17.57
C ARG A 156 5.93 16.72 17.22
N LYS A 157 6.05 17.23 15.99
CA LYS A 157 5.28 18.40 15.53
C LYS A 157 3.77 18.16 15.61
N LYS A 158 3.30 16.97 15.23
CA LYS A 158 1.87 16.63 15.33
C LYS A 158 1.39 16.62 16.77
N LYS A 159 2.15 15.99 17.69
CA LYS A 159 1.83 15.97 19.12
C LYS A 159 1.81 17.38 19.71
N GLU A 160 2.80 18.21 19.41
CA GLU A 160 2.86 19.61 19.86
C GLU A 160 1.65 20.42 19.35
N GLN A 161 1.29 20.27 18.07
CA GLN A 161 0.12 20.94 17.48
C GLN A 161 -1.17 20.54 18.20
N VAL A 162 -1.42 19.23 18.37
CA VAL A 162 -2.66 18.74 18.99
C VAL A 162 -2.72 19.11 20.47
N PHE A 163 -1.60 18.97 21.19
CA PHE A 163 -1.53 19.34 22.60
C PHE A 163 -1.74 20.85 22.80
N GLY A 164 -1.16 21.70 21.95
CA GLY A 164 -1.38 23.14 22.00
C GLY A 164 -2.81 23.56 21.71
N GLN A 165 -3.55 22.79 20.92
CA GLN A 165 -4.95 23.08 20.57
C GLN A 165 -5.96 22.54 21.59
N LEU A 166 -5.72 21.34 22.13
CA LEU A 166 -6.71 20.60 22.93
C LEU A 166 -6.30 20.43 24.41
N GLY A 167 -5.06 20.73 24.75
CA GLY A 167 -4.49 20.51 26.09
C GLY A 167 -4.27 19.05 26.46
N LYS A 168 -4.48 18.11 25.52
CA LYS A 168 -4.35 16.66 25.75
C LYS A 168 -4.06 15.87 24.49
N LEU A 169 -3.59 14.64 24.67
CA LEU A 169 -3.32 13.68 23.59
C LEU A 169 -4.27 12.48 23.67
N ALA A 170 -5.46 12.63 23.07
CA ALA A 170 -6.44 11.57 22.99
C ALA A 170 -6.44 10.90 21.60
N CYS A 171 -6.69 9.59 21.57
CA CYS A 171 -6.88 8.83 20.35
C CYS A 171 -8.06 9.41 19.56
N GLU A 172 -7.82 9.76 18.30
CA GLU A 172 -8.85 10.34 17.45
C GLU A 172 -9.94 9.33 17.08
N ALA A 173 -9.67 8.02 17.15
CA ALA A 173 -10.66 6.99 16.84
C ALA A 173 -11.57 6.65 18.05
N CYS A 174 -10.97 6.39 19.22
CA CYS A 174 -11.71 5.88 20.40
C CYS A 174 -11.72 6.82 21.61
N SER A 175 -11.06 7.98 21.51
CA SER A 175 -10.92 8.97 22.58
C SER A 175 -10.14 8.50 23.81
N PHE A 176 -9.45 7.35 23.74
CA PHE A 176 -8.56 6.88 24.80
C PHE A 176 -7.37 7.82 24.98
N GLU A 177 -7.04 8.13 26.23
CA GLU A 177 -5.93 9.01 26.61
C GLU A 177 -5.01 8.26 27.57
N PHE A 178 -3.76 8.06 27.17
CA PHE A 178 -2.81 7.26 27.95
C PHE A 178 -2.47 7.91 29.29
N GLN A 179 -2.23 9.22 29.33
CA GLN A 179 -1.93 9.92 30.57
C GLN A 179 -3.09 9.85 31.57
N ALA A 180 -4.33 10.02 31.10
CA ALA A 180 -5.51 9.94 31.96
C ALA A 180 -5.73 8.53 32.54
N TYR A 181 -5.38 7.48 31.79
CA TYR A 181 -5.59 6.09 32.21
C TYR A 181 -4.43 5.52 33.03
N TYR A 182 -3.18 5.81 32.62
CA TYR A 182 -1.97 5.23 33.21
C TYR A 182 -1.16 6.20 34.08
N GLY A 183 -1.54 7.48 34.14
CA GLY A 183 -0.78 8.51 34.85
C GLY A 183 0.51 8.88 34.12
N GLU A 184 1.56 9.21 34.87
CA GLU A 184 2.82 9.75 34.35
C GLU A 184 3.49 8.87 33.29
N ILE A 185 3.41 7.54 33.41
CA ILE A 185 4.01 6.62 32.42
C ILE A 185 3.33 6.72 31.04
N GLY A 186 2.10 7.25 30.99
CA GLY A 186 1.36 7.50 29.76
C GLY A 186 1.61 8.88 29.15
N TYR A 187 2.39 9.75 29.81
CA TYR A 187 2.65 11.10 29.32
C TYR A 187 3.31 11.09 27.94
N GLY A 188 2.71 11.81 26.99
CA GLY A 188 3.20 11.89 25.61
C GLY A 188 3.05 10.59 24.79
N PHE A 189 2.57 9.50 25.38
CA PHE A 189 2.44 8.21 24.73
C PHE A 189 1.19 8.18 23.85
N ILE A 190 1.40 8.19 22.54
CA ILE A 190 0.38 8.05 21.50
C ILE A 190 1.12 7.83 20.17
N GLU A 191 0.52 7.07 19.26
CA GLU A 191 1.09 6.73 17.96
C GLU A 191 0.51 7.65 16.88
N CYS A 192 1.22 7.75 15.76
CA CYS A 192 0.84 8.58 14.63
C CYS A 192 0.54 7.68 13.44
N HIS A 193 -0.56 7.94 12.75
CA HIS A 193 -1.02 7.18 11.60
C HIS A 193 -1.51 8.11 10.49
N HIS A 194 -1.42 7.71 9.22
CA HIS A 194 -2.08 8.46 8.16
C HIS A 194 -3.60 8.37 8.29
N ARG A 195 -4.31 9.51 8.33
CA ARG A 195 -5.77 9.56 8.48
C ARG A 195 -6.48 8.81 7.36
N THR A 196 -5.97 8.96 6.14
CA THR A 196 -6.47 8.29 4.94
C THR A 196 -5.38 7.39 4.34
N PRO A 197 -5.77 6.31 3.66
CA PRO A 197 -4.84 5.41 2.97
C PRO A 197 -3.90 6.12 1.99
N LEU A 198 -2.62 5.73 1.94
CA LEU A 198 -1.64 6.26 0.98
C LEU A 198 -2.01 5.95 -0.48
N ALA A 199 -2.73 4.85 -0.72
CA ALA A 199 -3.39 4.59 -2.01
C ALA A 199 -4.32 5.72 -2.51
N SER A 200 -4.73 6.64 -1.62
CA SER A 200 -5.56 7.82 -1.95
C SER A 200 -4.72 9.07 -2.28
N PHE A 201 -3.45 9.11 -1.89
CA PHE A 201 -2.56 10.27 -2.12
C PHE A 201 -1.75 10.09 -3.40
N LYS A 202 -1.26 11.19 -4.00
CA LYS A 202 -0.19 11.09 -5.02
C LYS A 202 1.14 10.86 -4.32
N ALA A 203 2.00 10.01 -4.87
CA ALA A 203 3.24 9.58 -4.22
C ALA A 203 4.20 10.73 -3.87
N ASN A 204 4.14 11.84 -4.61
CA ASN A 204 4.94 13.04 -4.34
C ASN A 204 4.22 14.13 -3.53
N THR A 205 3.09 13.80 -2.91
CA THR A 205 2.42 14.74 -2.01
C THR A 205 3.21 14.79 -0.71
N LYS A 206 3.64 15.99 -0.33
CA LYS A 206 4.28 16.21 0.97
C LYS A 206 3.24 15.92 2.06
N THR A 207 3.47 14.89 2.88
CA THR A 207 2.63 14.64 4.06
C THR A 207 2.60 15.88 4.93
N THR A 208 1.39 16.39 5.17
CA THR A 208 1.13 17.48 6.10
C THR A 208 0.76 16.92 7.47
N LEU A 209 0.72 17.78 8.49
CA LEU A 209 0.28 17.35 9.82
C LEU A 209 -1.21 16.97 9.83
N ASP A 210 -2.02 17.49 8.90
CA ASP A 210 -3.45 17.20 8.82
C ASP A 210 -3.76 15.84 8.20
N ASP A 211 -2.83 15.34 7.37
CA ASP A 211 -2.85 13.97 6.83
C ASP A 211 -2.61 12.92 7.91
N LEU A 212 -2.19 13.34 9.11
CA LEU A 212 -1.87 12.49 10.23
C LEU A 212 -2.93 12.56 11.31
N ALA A 213 -3.12 11.42 11.96
CA ALA A 213 -4.00 11.25 13.10
C ALA A 213 -3.23 10.64 14.27
N LEU A 214 -3.54 11.10 15.47
CA LEU A 214 -3.04 10.49 16.70
C LEU A 214 -3.96 9.35 17.13
N VAL A 215 -3.41 8.15 17.31
CA VAL A 215 -4.16 6.94 17.62
C VAL A 215 -3.50 6.16 18.75
N CYS A 216 -4.29 5.42 19.53
CA CYS A 216 -3.74 4.51 20.53
C CYS A 216 -3.26 3.19 19.90
N SER A 217 -2.38 2.46 20.58
CA SER A 217 -1.78 1.21 20.08
C SER A 217 -2.79 0.16 19.63
N ASN A 218 -3.95 0.09 20.29
CA ASN A 218 -5.02 -0.81 19.87
C ASN A 218 -5.68 -0.34 18.56
N CYS A 219 -5.99 0.96 18.43
CA CYS A 219 -6.58 1.51 17.21
C CYS A 219 -5.59 1.48 16.05
N HIS A 220 -4.31 1.77 16.31
CA HIS A 220 -3.24 1.68 15.31
C HIS A 220 -3.14 0.27 14.74
N ARG A 221 -3.12 -0.76 15.61
CA ARG A 221 -3.16 -2.15 15.17
C ARG A 221 -4.40 -2.50 14.37
N MET A 222 -5.58 -1.96 14.72
CA MET A 222 -6.80 -2.19 13.96
C MET A 222 -6.78 -1.52 12.58
N LEU A 223 -6.17 -0.34 12.45
CA LEU A 223 -5.98 0.35 11.17
C LEU A 223 -5.04 -0.45 10.27
N HIS A 224 -3.94 -0.96 10.83
CA HIS A 224 -3.02 -1.85 10.12
C HIS A 224 -3.59 -3.22 9.77
N ARG A 225 -4.57 -3.75 10.54
CA ARG A 225 -5.23 -5.04 10.23
C ARG A 225 -6.03 -5.01 8.93
N LYS A 226 -6.50 -3.83 8.52
CA LYS A 226 -7.12 -3.58 7.22
C LYS A 226 -6.41 -2.42 6.53
N ILE A 227 -5.08 -2.54 6.47
CA ILE A 227 -4.20 -1.47 6.01
C ILE A 227 -4.74 -0.83 4.74
N ASP A 228 -4.80 0.49 4.76
CA ASP A 228 -5.10 1.33 3.60
C ASP A 228 -6.46 1.06 2.90
N THR A 229 -7.40 0.47 3.64
CA THR A 229 -8.82 0.46 3.30
C THR A 229 -9.70 1.13 4.35
N LEU A 230 -9.19 1.24 5.59
CA LEU A 230 -9.92 1.77 6.72
C LEU A 230 -9.35 3.14 7.12
N THR A 231 -10.14 4.20 6.97
CA THR A 231 -9.80 5.53 7.50
C THR A 231 -10.00 5.57 9.00
N VAL A 232 -9.34 6.52 9.67
CA VAL A 232 -9.54 6.78 11.10
C VAL A 232 -11.01 7.12 11.41
N ASP A 233 -11.68 7.84 10.51
CA ASP A 233 -13.09 8.21 10.67
C ASP A 233 -14.03 7.00 10.49
N HIS A 234 -13.72 6.08 9.58
CA HIS A 234 -14.43 4.81 9.48
C HIS A 234 -14.24 3.95 10.72
N LEU A 235 -13.01 3.85 11.25
CA LEU A 235 -12.76 3.12 12.50
C LEU A 235 -13.53 3.76 13.67
N ARG A 236 -13.54 5.10 13.79
CA ARG A 236 -14.33 5.83 14.78
C ARG A 236 -15.81 5.45 14.69
N THR A 237 -16.36 5.40 13.48
CA THR A 237 -17.76 5.03 13.23
C THR A 237 -18.05 3.58 13.63
N LEU A 238 -17.14 2.65 13.29
CA LEU A 238 -17.25 1.24 13.69
C LEU A 238 -17.22 1.07 15.21
N ILE A 239 -16.33 1.79 15.90
CA ILE A 239 -16.25 1.76 17.37
C ILE A 239 -17.55 2.30 17.96
N LYS A 240 -18.05 3.45 17.50
CA LYS A 240 -19.32 4.02 17.97
C LYS A 240 -20.49 3.06 17.77
N LYS A 241 -20.57 2.38 16.63
CA LYS A 241 -21.63 1.42 16.32
C LYS A 241 -21.58 0.18 17.23
N ASN A 242 -20.38 -0.31 17.55
CA ASN A 242 -20.19 -1.55 18.30
C ASN A 242 -19.98 -1.35 19.81
N ARG A 243 -19.85 -0.11 20.28
CA ARG A 243 -19.67 0.21 21.69
C ARG A 243 -20.92 -0.22 22.45
N ARG A 244 -20.82 -1.33 23.16
CA ARG A 244 -21.84 -1.72 24.13
C ARG A 244 -21.77 -0.78 25.33
N PRO A 245 -22.89 -0.43 25.96
CA PRO A 245 -22.86 0.25 27.24
C PRO A 245 -22.05 -0.59 28.24
N PRO A 246 -21.38 0.04 29.20
CA PRO A 246 -20.71 -0.69 30.26
C PRO A 246 -21.70 -1.64 30.92
N ILE A 247 -21.26 -2.88 31.17
CA ILE A 247 -22.02 -3.82 32.00
C ILE A 247 -21.85 -3.28 33.41
N ASN A 248 -22.93 -2.71 33.97
CA ASN A 248 -23.01 -2.32 35.37
C ASN A 248 -22.91 -3.54 36.27
#